data_AF-A0A920LFD8-F1
#
_entry.id   AF-A0A920LFD8-F1
#
_cell.length_a   1.000
_cell.length_b   1.000
_cell.length_c   1.000
_cell.angle_alpha   90.00
_cell.angle_beta   90.00
_cell.angle_gamma   90.00
#
_symmetry.space_group_name_H-M   'P 1'
#
loop_
_entity.id
_entity.type
_entity.pdbx_description
1 polymer ?
#
loop_
_entity_poly.entity_id
_entity_poly.type
_entity_poly.pdbx_seq_one_letter_code
_entity_poly.pdbx_strand_id
1 'polypeptide(L)'
;MSTAQKLYEAGLITYMRTDSVTISNEAKSSIVQKIESKYGEDYVNLRDYKNKNKSAQEAHEAVRPTDINIEEITSDYDQQRLYHLIWKRTISSQMSDAQIERTVVNIKSDSYNEFFVARGEVIKFDGFLRVYNEGTDDEIEEEKGVLPALSINENLNLLSISSRESFSRPPSRFTEASLVKKLEELGIGRPATYATTISTIQNRGYIAKGVNEGLDRNYNLIEFSKNGIKESQLKEKTGSNKGKLVPTDIGMIVNDFLVDNFNNILDYGFTAEVEKNFDKIATGDQDWTDIIKQFYSDFHENVNEVKDNAERQSGEKILGSDPNSGRVVKVRLGKFGPIAQIGTIDEEEKPIFASLTKDQQLDTISLEEALELFKFPKEIGSHKGETVTVNNWKIWTLH
;
A
#
# COMPACT_ATOMS: atom_id res chain seq x y z
N MET A 1 -10.38 11.84 -4.82
CA MET A 1 -10.84 12.43 -6.10
C MET A 1 -12.16 13.20 -6.00
N SER A 2 -13.26 12.64 -5.48
CA SER A 2 -14.54 13.39 -5.36
C SER A 2 -14.40 14.73 -4.63
N THR A 3 -13.66 14.75 -3.51
CA THR A 3 -13.35 15.97 -2.76
C THR A 3 -12.59 17.01 -3.60
N ALA A 4 -11.57 16.59 -4.36
CA ALA A 4 -10.80 17.47 -5.24
C ALA A 4 -11.68 18.05 -6.36
N GLN A 5 -12.59 17.25 -6.91
CA GLN A 5 -13.55 17.70 -7.91
C GLN A 5 -14.45 18.82 -7.37
N LYS A 6 -14.99 18.67 -6.15
CA LYS A 6 -15.79 19.73 -5.51
C LYS A 6 -14.99 21.03 -5.29
N LEU A 7 -13.73 20.92 -4.88
CA LEU A 7 -12.84 22.08 -4.73
C LEU A 7 -12.59 22.79 -6.07
N TYR A 8 -12.39 22.03 -7.15
CA TYR A 8 -12.22 22.57 -8.49
C TYR A 8 -13.50 23.24 -9.01
N GLU A 9 -14.66 22.59 -8.87
CA GLU A 9 -15.97 23.14 -9.26
C GLU A 9 -16.33 24.41 -8.47
N ALA A 10 -15.86 24.52 -7.23
CA ALA A 10 -15.97 25.73 -6.41
C ALA A 10 -14.94 26.83 -6.76
N GLY A 11 -14.02 26.58 -7.71
CA GLY A 11 -12.99 27.52 -8.11
C GLY A 11 -11.87 27.72 -7.09
N LEU A 12 -11.69 26.79 -6.15
CA LEU A 12 -10.70 26.90 -5.06
C LEU A 12 -9.33 26.33 -5.44
N ILE A 13 -9.29 25.35 -6.35
CA ILE A 13 -8.05 24.75 -6.86
C ILE A 13 -8.06 24.65 -8.38
N THR A 14 -6.88 24.50 -8.97
CA THR A 14 -6.72 24.17 -10.40
C THR A 14 -7.19 22.73 -10.71
N TYR A 15 -7.23 22.38 -12.00
CA TYR A 15 -7.76 21.08 -12.45
C TYR A 15 -6.98 19.90 -11.86
N MET A 16 -7.68 19.00 -11.18
CA MET A 16 -7.09 17.93 -10.36
C MET A 16 -6.64 16.69 -11.14
N ARG A 17 -6.96 16.57 -12.43
CA ARG A 17 -6.53 15.46 -13.29
C ARG A 17 -5.43 15.97 -14.21
N THR A 18 -4.27 16.15 -13.62
CA THR A 18 -3.08 16.69 -14.27
C THR A 18 -1.90 15.81 -13.88
N ASP A 19 -1.04 15.52 -14.85
CA ASP A 19 0.28 14.94 -14.62
C ASP A 19 1.32 16.05 -14.39
N SER A 20 1.04 17.28 -14.81
CA SER A 20 1.92 18.44 -14.72
C SER A 20 2.25 18.83 -13.29
N VAL A 21 3.52 19.12 -13.04
CA VAL A 21 4.04 19.74 -11.81
C VAL A 21 4.40 21.22 -12.01
N THR A 22 4.09 21.77 -13.18
CA THR A 22 4.45 23.15 -13.53
C THR A 22 3.51 24.15 -12.84
N ILE A 23 4.05 25.29 -12.43
CA ILE A 23 3.29 26.42 -11.89
C ILE A 23 3.59 27.64 -12.75
N SER A 24 2.57 28.39 -13.12
CA SER A 24 2.67 29.61 -13.93
C SER A 24 3.48 30.69 -13.22
N ASN A 25 4.12 31.57 -14.00
CA ASN A 25 4.96 32.65 -13.43
C ASN A 25 4.15 33.64 -12.58
N GLU A 26 2.88 33.89 -12.95
CA GLU A 26 1.97 34.72 -12.17
C GLU A 26 1.68 34.08 -10.80
N ALA A 27 1.32 32.79 -10.79
CA ALA A 27 1.06 32.08 -9.54
C ALA A 27 2.32 31.99 -8.65
N LYS A 28 3.49 31.72 -9.23
CA LYS A 28 4.77 31.74 -8.49
C LYS A 28 5.03 33.09 -7.83
N SER A 29 4.78 34.19 -8.53
CA SER A 29 4.98 35.53 -7.97
C SER A 29 4.09 35.76 -6.74
N SER A 30 2.83 35.34 -6.80
CA SER A 30 1.90 35.41 -5.66
C SER A 30 2.32 34.50 -4.50
N ILE A 31 2.78 33.28 -4.80
CA ILE A 31 3.28 32.33 -3.79
C ILE A 31 4.52 32.91 -3.07
N VAL A 32 5.47 33.49 -3.81
CA VAL A 32 6.67 34.12 -3.25
C VAL A 32 6.29 35.25 -2.30
N GLN A 33 5.43 36.17 -2.72
CA GLN A 33 4.95 37.26 -1.86
C GLN A 33 4.27 36.74 -0.58
N LYS A 34 3.51 35.65 -0.68
CA LYS A 34 2.90 35.00 0.48
C LYS A 34 3.93 34.37 1.42
N ILE A 35 5.01 33.81 0.88
CA ILE A 35 6.12 33.27 1.68
C ILE A 35 6.90 34.38 2.37
N GLU A 36 7.26 35.44 1.65
CA GLU A 36 7.98 36.60 2.19
C GLU A 36 7.22 37.24 3.34
N SER A 37 5.92 37.51 3.14
CA SER A 37 5.08 38.16 4.14
C SER A 37 4.83 37.32 5.39
N LYS A 38 4.83 35.99 5.28
CA LYS A 38 4.47 35.09 6.37
C LYS A 38 5.67 34.44 7.08
N TYR A 39 6.70 34.06 6.34
CA TYR A 39 7.85 33.30 6.83
C TYR A 39 9.15 34.11 6.79
N GLY A 40 9.24 35.10 5.91
CA GLY A 40 10.42 35.94 5.70
C GLY A 40 11.16 35.62 4.40
N GLU A 41 12.02 36.55 3.97
CA GLU A 41 12.77 36.47 2.71
C GLU A 41 13.70 35.25 2.64
N ASP A 42 14.32 34.85 3.76
CA ASP A 42 15.20 33.67 3.83
C ASP A 42 14.50 32.35 3.47
N TYR A 43 13.17 32.30 3.56
CA TYR A 43 12.36 31.13 3.21
C TYR A 43 12.00 31.05 1.73
N VAL A 44 12.32 32.06 0.92
CA VAL A 44 11.99 32.09 -0.50
C VAL A 44 13.07 31.39 -1.31
N ASN A 45 12.66 30.43 -2.14
CA ASN A 45 13.51 29.90 -3.20
C ASN A 45 12.64 29.56 -4.41
N LEU A 46 12.68 30.41 -5.44
CA LEU A 46 11.89 30.24 -6.66
C LEU A 46 12.37 29.00 -7.44
N ARG A 47 11.47 28.03 -7.66
CA ARG A 47 11.80 26.76 -8.31
C ARG A 47 10.90 26.46 -9.49
N ASP A 48 11.54 25.97 -10.55
CA ASP A 48 10.90 25.42 -11.73
C ASP A 48 10.92 23.90 -11.68
N TYR A 49 9.75 23.30 -11.43
CA TYR A 49 9.56 21.86 -11.55
C TYR A 49 9.08 21.51 -12.95
N LYS A 50 9.60 20.43 -13.51
CA LYS A 50 9.21 19.87 -14.81
C LYS A 50 9.11 18.35 -14.70
N ASN A 51 8.15 17.76 -15.39
CA ASN A 51 8.06 16.32 -15.53
C ASN A 51 9.18 15.76 -16.41
N LYS A 52 9.52 14.50 -16.20
CA LYS A 52 10.51 13.79 -17.03
C LYS A 52 9.93 13.30 -18.37
N ASN A 53 8.62 13.04 -18.42
CA ASN A 53 7.95 12.44 -19.58
C ASN A 53 6.90 13.40 -20.13
N LYS A 54 6.98 13.71 -21.43
CA LYS A 54 5.94 14.46 -22.14
C LYS A 54 4.70 13.60 -22.32
N SER A 55 3.53 14.12 -21.95
CA SER A 55 2.23 13.52 -22.22
C SER A 55 1.30 14.56 -22.84
N ALA A 56 0.30 14.12 -23.59
CA ALA A 56 -0.70 15.00 -24.18
C ALA A 56 -1.49 15.80 -23.12
N GLN A 57 -1.46 15.37 -21.86
CA GLN A 57 -2.16 15.99 -20.72
C GLN A 57 -1.33 17.11 -20.03
N GLU A 58 -0.07 17.34 -20.45
CA GLU A 58 0.81 18.38 -19.90
C GLU A 58 0.36 19.84 -20.18
N ALA A 59 -0.74 20.04 -20.92
CA ALA A 59 -1.30 21.37 -21.18
C ALA A 59 -1.92 22.03 -19.91
N HIS A 60 -1.94 21.33 -18.79
CA HIS A 60 -2.48 21.80 -17.53
C HIS A 60 -1.38 22.22 -16.54
N GLU A 61 -1.75 23.05 -15.57
CA GLU A 61 -0.89 23.42 -14.44
C GLU A 61 -0.95 22.33 -13.35
N ALA A 62 -0.02 22.38 -12.39
CA ALA A 62 -0.08 21.59 -11.17
C ALA A 62 -1.35 21.87 -10.37
N VAL A 63 -1.75 20.89 -9.54
CA VAL A 63 -2.84 21.07 -8.57
C VAL A 63 -2.40 22.02 -7.45
N ARG A 64 -2.96 23.23 -7.44
CA ARG A 64 -2.66 24.29 -6.48
C ARG A 64 -3.90 25.12 -6.15
N PRO A 65 -3.89 25.94 -5.08
CA PRO A 65 -4.94 26.93 -4.86
C PRO A 65 -5.01 27.92 -6.03
N THR A 66 -6.21 28.34 -6.39
CA THR A 66 -6.43 29.41 -7.38
C THR A 66 -6.00 30.77 -6.82
N ASP A 67 -6.31 31.02 -5.54
CA ASP A 67 -5.80 32.13 -4.73
C ASP A 67 -4.99 31.58 -3.55
N ILE A 68 -3.69 31.89 -3.51
CA ILE A 68 -2.77 31.42 -2.47
C ILE A 68 -2.95 32.17 -1.14
N ASN A 69 -3.63 33.32 -1.15
CA ASN A 69 -3.84 34.12 0.06
C ASN A 69 -4.88 33.49 0.99
N ILE A 70 -5.76 32.65 0.44
CA ILE A 70 -6.74 31.86 1.19
C ILE A 70 -6.02 30.62 1.73
N GLU A 71 -5.77 30.58 3.03
CA GLU A 71 -5.09 29.43 3.66
C GLU A 71 -6.08 28.36 4.11
N GLU A 72 -7.26 28.81 4.52
CA GLU A 72 -8.34 27.98 5.04
C GLU A 72 -9.63 28.36 4.34
N ILE A 73 -10.46 27.34 4.10
CA ILE A 73 -11.76 27.49 3.45
C ILE A 73 -12.87 27.09 4.41
N THR A 74 -14.04 27.70 4.28
CA THR A 74 -15.24 27.26 5.00
C THR A 74 -15.98 26.23 4.14
N SER A 75 -15.71 24.94 4.37
CA SER A 75 -16.36 23.83 3.65
C SER A 75 -16.56 22.61 4.56
N ASP A 76 -16.91 21.44 4.01
CA ASP A 76 -16.92 20.20 4.79
C ASP A 76 -15.50 19.79 5.22
N TYR A 77 -15.42 18.96 6.26
CA TYR A 77 -14.16 18.56 6.89
C TYR A 77 -13.14 17.97 5.91
N ASP A 78 -13.58 17.15 4.95
CA ASP A 78 -12.68 16.52 3.98
C ASP A 78 -12.17 17.54 2.96
N GLN A 79 -13.03 18.44 2.50
CA GLN A 79 -12.63 19.55 1.62
C GLN A 79 -11.62 20.48 2.29
N GLN A 80 -11.85 20.87 3.54
CA GLN A 80 -10.92 21.72 4.30
C GLN A 80 -9.53 21.08 4.40
N ARG A 81 -9.47 19.79 4.78
CA ARG A 81 -8.19 19.07 4.94
C ARG A 81 -7.46 18.90 3.61
N LEU A 82 -8.17 18.55 2.54
CA LEU A 82 -7.56 18.39 1.23
C LEU A 82 -7.06 19.73 0.68
N TYR A 83 -7.83 20.80 0.83
CA TYR A 83 -7.41 22.15 0.44
C TYR A 83 -6.15 22.57 1.20
N HIS A 84 -6.13 22.39 2.53
CA HIS A 84 -4.96 22.71 3.35
C HIS A 84 -3.72 21.93 2.94
N LEU A 85 -3.88 20.65 2.59
CA LEU A 85 -2.79 19.82 2.08
C LEU A 85 -2.23 20.37 0.75
N ILE A 86 -3.11 20.72 -0.18
CA ILE A 86 -2.75 21.31 -1.48
C ILE A 86 -2.05 22.67 -1.27
N TRP A 87 -2.57 23.50 -0.37
CA TRP A 87 -1.99 24.80 -0.01
C TRP A 87 -0.58 24.63 0.56
N LYS A 88 -0.41 23.75 1.56
CA LYS A 88 0.90 23.49 2.18
C LYS A 88 1.92 22.97 1.19
N ARG A 89 1.53 22.05 0.29
CA ARG A 89 2.43 21.50 -0.75
C ARG A 89 2.79 22.56 -1.79
N THR A 90 1.86 23.44 -2.15
CA THR A 90 2.11 24.54 -3.09
C THR A 90 3.12 25.52 -2.51
N ILE A 91 2.90 25.98 -1.27
CA ILE A 91 3.81 26.89 -0.56
C ILE A 91 5.18 26.27 -0.40
N SER A 92 5.25 25.04 0.15
CA SER A 92 6.53 24.37 0.41
C SER A 92 7.36 24.14 -0.85
N SER A 93 6.71 23.99 -2.03
CA SER A 93 7.41 23.82 -3.30
C SER A 93 8.30 25.01 -3.70
N GLN A 94 7.95 26.22 -3.25
CA GLN A 94 8.69 27.46 -3.55
C GLN A 94 9.47 27.98 -2.33
N MET A 95 9.63 27.14 -1.30
CA MET A 95 10.43 27.48 -0.12
C MET A 95 11.88 27.01 -0.25
N SER A 96 12.75 27.67 0.51
CA SER A 96 14.15 27.29 0.69
C SER A 96 14.31 25.87 1.24
N ASP A 97 15.41 25.21 0.90
CA ASP A 97 15.74 23.88 1.42
C ASP A 97 15.94 23.94 2.93
N ALA A 98 15.55 22.86 3.64
CA ALA A 98 15.95 22.70 5.02
C ALA A 98 17.46 22.42 5.10
N GLN A 99 18.14 23.09 6.02
CA GLN A 99 19.55 22.86 6.31
C GLN A 99 19.66 22.02 7.58
N ILE A 100 20.16 20.79 7.42
CA ILE A 100 20.31 19.82 8.49
C ILE A 100 21.81 19.57 8.71
N GLU A 101 22.27 19.79 9.92
CA GLU A 101 23.60 19.39 10.36
C GLU A 101 23.54 17.95 10.87
N ARG A 102 24.33 17.07 10.25
CA ARG A 102 24.44 15.65 10.61
C ARG A 102 25.75 15.41 11.34
N THR A 103 25.64 14.90 12.56
CA THR A 103 26.79 14.53 13.38
C THR A 103 26.87 13.01 13.48
N VAL A 104 27.99 12.43 13.08
CA VAL A 104 28.28 11.00 13.23
C VAL A 104 29.44 10.85 14.20
N VAL A 105 29.20 10.14 15.30
CA VAL A 105 30.20 9.90 16.35
C VAL A 105 30.56 8.43 16.34
N ASN A 106 31.82 8.13 16.05
CA ASN A 106 32.39 6.80 16.16
C ASN A 106 33.02 6.64 17.56
N ILE A 107 32.47 5.74 18.35
CA ILE A 107 32.86 5.50 19.73
C ILE A 107 33.65 4.20 19.78
N LYS A 108 34.92 4.30 20.15
CA LYS A 108 35.80 3.15 20.34
C LYS A 108 35.60 2.54 21.72
N SER A 109 35.73 1.21 21.81
CA SER A 109 35.84 0.49 23.08
C SER A 109 37.20 -0.21 23.17
N ASP A 110 37.70 -0.41 24.38
CA ASP A 110 38.92 -1.21 24.61
C ASP A 110 38.64 -2.72 24.50
N SER A 111 37.38 -3.13 24.66
CA SER A 111 36.96 -4.54 24.70
C SER A 111 36.23 -5.01 23.43
N TYR A 112 36.02 -4.12 22.46
CA TYR A 112 35.31 -4.40 21.20
C TYR A 112 36.05 -3.74 20.04
N ASN A 113 36.30 -4.52 18.98
CA ASN A 113 37.19 -4.11 17.89
C ASN A 113 36.54 -3.15 16.89
N GLU A 114 35.21 -3.12 16.82
CA GLU A 114 34.47 -2.22 15.94
C GLU A 114 34.01 -0.96 16.69
N PHE A 115 33.50 0.02 15.93
CA PHE A 115 32.93 1.23 16.50
C PHE A 115 31.45 1.04 16.87
N PHE A 116 31.06 1.59 18.02
CA PHE A 116 29.67 2.00 18.20
C PHE A 116 29.45 3.30 17.44
N VAL A 117 28.35 3.42 16.71
CA VAL A 117 28.07 4.60 15.89
C VAL A 117 26.81 5.28 16.39
N ALA A 118 26.95 6.52 16.87
CA ALA A 118 25.84 7.39 17.19
C ALA A 118 25.64 8.40 16.05
N ARG A 119 24.39 8.62 15.65
CA ARG A 119 24.01 9.62 14.64
C ARG A 119 23.06 10.63 15.28
N GLY A 120 23.31 11.90 15.02
CA GLY A 120 22.46 12.99 15.45
C GLY A 120 22.16 13.93 14.30
N GLU A 121 20.98 14.52 14.33
CA GLU A 121 20.56 15.52 13.36
C GLU A 121 20.06 16.78 14.08
N VAL A 122 20.52 17.95 13.64
CA VAL A 122 20.03 19.24 14.11
C VAL A 122 19.60 20.07 12.92
N ILE A 123 18.36 20.54 12.94
CA ILE A 123 17.85 21.47 11.93
C ILE A 123 18.45 22.85 12.23
N LYS A 124 19.33 23.35 11.35
CA LYS A 124 19.87 24.72 11.42
C LYS A 124 18.90 25.73 10.82
N PHE A 125 18.17 25.30 9.80
CA PHE A 125 17.12 26.06 9.14
C PHE A 125 16.07 25.07 8.63
N ASP A 126 14.81 25.25 9.03
CA ASP A 126 13.73 24.30 8.74
C ASP A 126 13.16 24.47 7.32
N GLY A 127 13.35 25.63 6.68
CA GLY A 127 12.96 25.86 5.28
C GLY A 127 11.53 25.39 5.00
N PHE A 128 11.36 24.59 3.95
CA PHE A 128 10.05 24.03 3.58
C PHE A 128 9.43 23.07 4.62
N LEU A 129 10.24 22.43 5.50
CA LEU A 129 9.75 21.50 6.54
C LEU A 129 8.90 22.22 7.59
N ARG A 130 9.04 23.55 7.71
CA ARG A 130 8.18 24.39 8.56
C ARG A 130 6.70 24.28 8.21
N VAL A 131 6.39 23.96 6.95
CA VAL A 131 5.03 23.94 6.40
C VAL A 131 4.60 22.52 6.04
N TYR A 132 5.49 21.70 5.51
CA TYR A 132 5.16 20.40 4.95
C TYR A 132 6.19 19.33 5.31
N ASN A 133 5.73 18.27 5.98
CA ASN A 133 6.45 17.02 6.17
C ASN A 133 5.72 15.91 5.43
N GLU A 134 6.40 15.20 4.54
CA GLU A 134 5.84 14.07 3.83
C GLU A 134 5.74 12.86 4.77
N GLY A 135 4.58 12.22 4.83
CA GLY A 135 4.42 10.98 5.60
C GLY A 135 5.17 9.84 4.93
N THR A 136 5.83 8.99 5.70
CA THR A 136 6.42 7.75 5.20
C THR A 136 5.39 6.62 5.28
N ASP A 137 5.22 5.86 4.19
CA ASP A 137 4.38 4.66 4.17
C ASP A 137 5.00 3.49 4.97
N ASP A 138 6.29 3.60 5.29
CA ASP A 138 7.06 2.69 6.14
C ASP A 138 7.24 3.27 7.54
N GLU A 139 6.84 2.50 8.56
CA GLU A 139 6.89 2.84 9.99
C GLU A 139 8.30 2.77 10.60
N ILE A 140 9.35 2.71 9.78
CA ILE A 140 10.73 2.69 10.28
C ILE A 140 11.24 4.12 10.30
N GLU A 141 10.77 4.91 11.26
CA GLU A 141 11.47 6.13 11.63
C GLU A 141 12.70 5.74 12.47
N GLU A 142 13.90 6.04 11.96
CA GLU A 142 15.08 6.12 12.81
C GLU A 142 14.84 7.24 13.84
N GLU A 143 15.14 7.00 15.12
CA GLU A 143 15.05 8.02 16.16
C GLU A 143 15.98 9.19 15.81
N LYS A 144 15.39 10.28 15.32
CA LYS A 144 16.08 11.54 15.06
C LYS A 144 16.33 12.24 16.39
N GLY A 145 17.49 11.95 16.98
CA GLY A 145 17.95 12.57 18.22
C GLY A 145 18.91 13.73 17.97
N VAL A 146 18.91 14.69 18.91
CA VAL A 146 20.01 15.66 19.03
C VAL A 146 21.10 15.02 19.87
N LEU A 147 22.33 15.03 19.36
CA LEU A 147 23.49 14.61 20.15
C LEU A 147 23.98 15.76 21.03
N PRO A 148 24.49 15.46 22.25
CA PRO A 148 25.13 16.47 23.08
C PRO A 148 26.40 17.01 22.41
N ALA A 149 26.89 18.15 22.89
CA ALA A 149 28.21 18.64 22.51
C ALA A 149 29.28 17.62 22.96
N LEU A 150 30.14 17.23 22.04
CA LEU A 150 31.19 16.22 22.25
C LEU A 150 32.53 16.74 21.73
N SER A 151 33.62 16.34 22.38
CA SER A 151 34.98 16.62 21.95
C SER A 151 35.69 15.36 21.43
N ILE A 152 36.63 15.54 20.50
CA ILE A 152 37.47 14.43 20.03
C ILE A 152 38.26 13.86 21.23
N ASN A 153 38.28 12.53 21.36
CA ASN A 153 38.91 11.79 22.46
C ASN A 153 38.28 12.05 23.85
N GLU A 154 37.05 12.55 23.91
CA GLU A 154 36.31 12.62 25.16
C GLU A 154 36.01 11.21 25.72
N ASN A 155 36.24 11.02 27.02
CA ASN A 155 35.94 9.76 27.69
C ASN A 155 34.45 9.66 28.00
N LEU A 156 33.78 8.65 27.44
CA LEU A 156 32.37 8.38 27.68
C LEU A 156 32.19 7.28 28.73
N ASN A 157 31.22 7.47 29.62
CA ASN A 157 30.86 6.48 30.61
C ASN A 157 29.80 5.53 30.05
N LEU A 158 30.06 4.22 30.08
CA LEU A 158 29.06 3.23 29.76
C LEU A 158 27.97 3.20 30.84
N LEU A 159 26.74 3.54 30.47
CA LEU A 159 25.58 3.48 31.35
C LEU A 159 24.88 2.11 31.26
N SER A 160 24.56 1.72 30.03
CA SER A 160 23.95 0.43 29.71
C SER A 160 24.26 0.00 28.28
N ILE A 161 24.10 -1.29 28.02
CA ILE A 161 24.10 -1.87 26.67
C ILE A 161 22.80 -2.67 26.54
N SER A 162 22.08 -2.51 25.44
CA SER A 162 20.96 -3.36 25.10
C SER A 162 21.24 -4.07 23.77
N SER A 163 20.85 -5.34 23.71
CA SER A 163 20.88 -6.14 22.49
C SER A 163 19.49 -6.71 22.26
N ARG A 164 18.91 -6.39 21.10
CA ARG A 164 17.59 -6.85 20.69
C ARG A 164 17.74 -7.84 19.54
N GLU A 165 17.18 -9.03 19.72
CA GLU A 165 16.97 -9.96 18.62
C GLU A 165 16.04 -9.33 17.58
N SER A 166 16.46 -9.35 16.32
CA SER A 166 15.71 -8.79 15.20
C SER A 166 15.54 -9.82 14.10
N PHE A 167 14.50 -9.65 13.29
CA PHE A 167 14.14 -10.57 12.22
C PHE A 167 13.97 -9.79 10.92
N SER A 168 14.42 -10.40 9.82
CA SER A 168 14.16 -9.87 8.48
C SER A 168 12.66 -9.75 8.23
N ARG A 169 12.25 -8.67 7.58
CA ARG A 169 10.87 -8.42 7.18
C ARG A 169 10.72 -8.66 5.66
N PRO A 170 9.62 -9.28 5.22
CA PRO A 170 9.32 -9.34 3.79
C PRO A 170 8.97 -7.94 3.24
N PRO A 171 8.97 -7.76 1.91
CA PRO A 171 8.49 -6.54 1.29
C PRO A 171 7.07 -6.18 1.76
N SER A 172 6.86 -4.90 2.05
CA SER A 172 5.55 -4.38 2.46
C SER A 172 4.52 -4.57 1.35
N ARG A 173 3.29 -4.97 1.73
CA ARG A 173 2.15 -4.94 0.81
C ARG A 173 1.80 -3.49 0.45
N PHE A 174 1.20 -3.31 -0.72
CA PHE A 174 0.77 -2.00 -1.19
C PHE A 174 -0.35 -1.41 -0.34
N THR A 175 -0.24 -0.11 -0.06
CA THR A 175 -1.37 0.79 0.21
C THR A 175 -1.98 1.25 -1.11
N GLU A 176 -3.13 1.93 -1.09
CA GLU A 176 -3.62 2.58 -2.32
C GLU A 176 -2.59 3.59 -2.85
N ALA A 177 -1.93 4.35 -1.97
CA ALA A 177 -0.92 5.34 -2.35
C ALA A 177 0.32 4.71 -3.00
N SER A 178 0.91 3.69 -2.37
CA SER A 178 2.09 3.01 -2.94
C SER A 178 1.74 2.20 -4.20
N LEU A 179 0.51 1.73 -4.36
CA LEU A 179 0.05 1.14 -5.62
C LEU A 179 -0.05 2.19 -6.73
N VAL A 180 -0.62 3.37 -6.47
CA VAL A 180 -0.66 4.47 -7.45
C VAL A 180 0.76 4.87 -7.85
N LYS A 181 1.66 5.05 -6.86
CA LYS A 181 3.07 5.33 -7.12
C LYS A 181 3.70 4.27 -8.01
N LYS A 182 3.43 2.99 -7.76
CA LYS A 182 3.98 1.90 -8.57
C LYS A 182 3.43 1.88 -9.99
N LEU A 183 2.14 2.15 -10.17
CA LEU A 183 1.51 2.26 -11.49
C LEU A 183 2.10 3.42 -12.29
N GLU A 184 2.29 4.58 -11.66
CA GLU A 184 2.94 5.75 -12.26
C GLU A 184 4.39 5.47 -12.66
N GLU A 185 5.19 4.84 -11.79
CA GLU A 185 6.57 4.44 -12.09
C GLU A 185 6.67 3.49 -13.30
N LEU A 186 5.68 2.61 -13.45
CA LEU A 186 5.60 1.68 -14.58
C LEU A 186 4.98 2.30 -15.84
N GLY A 187 4.48 3.53 -15.78
CA GLY A 187 3.79 4.19 -16.90
C GLY A 187 2.41 3.60 -17.21
N ILE A 188 1.83 2.87 -16.26
CA ILE A 188 0.53 2.20 -16.39
C ILE A 188 -0.55 3.07 -15.76
N GLY A 189 -1.56 3.44 -16.55
CA GLY A 189 -2.60 4.35 -16.12
C GLY A 189 -2.19 5.82 -16.16
N ARG A 190 -3.14 6.69 -15.78
CA ARG A 190 -3.06 8.15 -15.87
C ARG A 190 -3.78 8.77 -14.67
N PRO A 191 -3.60 10.07 -14.39
CA PRO A 191 -4.31 10.75 -13.29
C PRO A 191 -5.83 10.53 -13.27
N ALA A 192 -6.43 10.36 -14.45
CA ALA A 192 -7.85 10.06 -14.60
C ALA A 192 -8.24 8.61 -14.26
N THR A 193 -7.30 7.65 -14.31
CA THR A 193 -7.58 6.21 -14.23
C THR A 193 -7.07 5.54 -12.95
N TYR A 194 -6.14 6.14 -12.19
CA TYR A 194 -5.61 5.51 -10.98
C TYR A 194 -6.69 5.13 -9.95
N ALA A 195 -7.51 6.11 -9.54
CA ALA A 195 -8.54 5.89 -8.54
C ALA A 195 -9.63 4.92 -9.02
N THR A 196 -10.03 5.02 -10.29
CA THR A 196 -11.06 4.16 -10.89
C THR A 196 -10.57 2.73 -11.09
N THR A 197 -9.30 2.54 -11.44
CA THR A 197 -8.69 1.20 -11.57
C THR A 197 -8.72 0.49 -10.21
N ILE A 198 -8.20 1.13 -9.16
CA ILE A 198 -8.14 0.55 -7.80
C ILE A 198 -9.54 0.22 -7.29
N SER A 199 -10.49 1.16 -7.41
CA SER A 199 -11.86 0.94 -6.97
C SER A 199 -12.58 -0.13 -7.80
N THR A 200 -12.27 -0.27 -9.10
CA THR A 200 -12.84 -1.34 -9.95
C THR A 200 -12.37 -2.71 -9.50
N ILE A 201 -11.08 -2.90 -9.28
CA ILE A 201 -10.53 -4.21 -8.86
C ILE A 201 -10.93 -4.57 -7.42
N GLN A 202 -11.15 -3.58 -6.55
CA GLN A 202 -11.76 -3.78 -5.23
C GLN A 202 -13.24 -4.17 -5.33
N ASN A 203 -14.04 -3.43 -6.11
CA ASN A 203 -15.48 -3.67 -6.26
C ASN A 203 -15.79 -5.02 -6.93
N ARG A 204 -14.92 -5.47 -7.84
CA ARG A 204 -14.98 -6.81 -8.44
C ARG A 204 -14.45 -7.92 -7.52
N GLY A 205 -13.91 -7.56 -6.36
CA GLY A 205 -13.45 -8.50 -5.35
C GLY A 205 -12.13 -9.19 -5.71
N TYR A 206 -11.32 -8.65 -6.62
CA TYR A 206 -9.99 -9.21 -6.92
C TYR A 206 -8.96 -8.88 -5.84
N ILE A 207 -9.14 -7.73 -5.19
CA ILE A 207 -8.34 -7.33 -4.03
C ILE A 207 -9.27 -6.85 -2.90
N ALA A 208 -8.79 -6.91 -1.67
CA ALA A 208 -9.47 -6.43 -0.49
C ALA A 208 -8.53 -5.62 0.40
N LYS A 209 -9.08 -4.83 1.32
CA LYS A 209 -8.31 -4.25 2.43
C LYS A 209 -8.07 -5.34 3.47
N GLY A 210 -6.81 -5.60 3.77
CA GLY A 210 -6.41 -6.53 4.81
C GLY A 210 -6.93 -6.09 6.17
N VAL A 211 -7.30 -7.09 6.97
CA VAL A 211 -7.89 -6.93 8.31
C VAL A 211 -7.12 -7.69 9.38
N ASN A 212 -6.12 -8.49 8.99
CA ASN A 212 -5.32 -9.28 9.91
C ASN A 212 -4.33 -8.36 10.65
N GLU A 213 -4.40 -8.36 11.98
CA GLU A 213 -3.56 -7.53 12.84
C GLU A 213 -2.14 -8.08 13.05
N GLY A 214 -1.85 -9.24 12.47
CA GLY A 214 -0.63 -10.00 12.69
C GLY A 214 -0.70 -10.88 13.93
N LEU A 215 0.40 -11.57 14.18
CA LEU A 215 0.60 -12.44 15.33
C LEU A 215 1.65 -11.85 16.26
N ASP A 216 1.52 -12.14 17.55
CA ASP A 216 2.56 -11.87 18.52
C ASP A 216 3.70 -12.86 18.31
N ARG A 217 4.93 -12.35 18.18
CA ARG A 217 6.14 -13.15 18.22
C ARG A 217 7.04 -12.67 19.35
N ASN A 218 7.61 -13.63 20.08
CA ASN A 218 8.57 -13.34 21.11
C ASN A 218 9.94 -12.99 20.50
N TYR A 219 10.66 -12.06 21.12
CA TYR A 219 12.06 -11.76 20.82
C TYR A 219 12.84 -11.60 22.12
N ASN A 220 14.14 -11.91 22.06
CA ASN A 220 15.03 -11.76 23.21
C ASN A 220 15.55 -10.33 23.31
N LEU A 221 15.47 -9.76 24.52
CA LEU A 221 16.12 -8.51 24.90
C LEU A 221 17.10 -8.78 26.04
N ILE A 222 18.38 -8.50 25.78
CA ILE A 222 19.45 -8.62 26.77
C ILE A 222 19.91 -7.21 27.13
N GLU A 223 19.87 -6.88 28.42
CA GLU A 223 20.27 -5.58 28.94
C GLU A 223 21.39 -5.75 29.96
N PHE A 224 22.47 -5.00 29.78
CA PHE A 224 23.57 -4.89 30.73
C PHE A 224 23.57 -3.50 31.36
N SER A 225 23.71 -3.44 32.69
CA SER A 225 23.85 -2.20 33.46
C SER A 225 24.73 -2.42 34.70
N LYS A 226 24.88 -1.39 35.54
CA LYS A 226 25.58 -1.51 36.85
C LYS A 226 25.03 -2.62 37.76
N ASN A 227 23.77 -3.03 37.56
CA ASN A 227 23.11 -4.07 38.36
C ASN A 227 23.32 -5.49 37.79
N GLY A 228 24.11 -5.64 36.71
CA GLY A 228 24.37 -6.91 36.04
C GLY A 228 23.63 -7.06 34.71
N ILE A 229 23.57 -8.30 34.24
CA ILE A 229 22.88 -8.69 33.00
C ILE A 229 21.45 -9.13 33.34
N LYS A 230 20.48 -8.60 32.60
CA LYS A 230 19.09 -9.01 32.66
C LYS A 230 18.66 -9.48 31.27
N GLU A 231 18.11 -10.69 31.21
CA GLU A 231 17.51 -11.24 30.01
C GLU A 231 15.98 -11.19 30.17
N SER A 232 15.30 -10.75 29.13
CA SER A 232 13.85 -10.72 29.08
C SER A 232 13.35 -11.16 27.72
N GLN A 233 12.21 -11.84 27.73
CA GLN A 233 11.49 -12.19 26.52
C GLN A 233 10.34 -11.20 26.35
N LEU A 234 10.41 -10.40 25.30
CA LEU A 234 9.39 -9.41 24.94
C LEU A 234 8.61 -9.87 23.72
N LYS A 235 7.51 -9.17 23.41
CA LYS A 235 6.65 -9.47 22.28
C LYS A 235 6.66 -8.32 21.28
N GLU A 236 6.64 -8.66 20.00
CA GLU A 236 6.35 -7.74 18.91
C GLU A 236 5.23 -8.31 18.02
N LYS A 237 4.44 -7.43 17.38
CA LYS A 237 3.50 -7.85 16.35
C LYS A 237 4.22 -8.01 15.01
N THR A 238 3.95 -9.11 14.30
CA THR A 238 4.49 -9.37 12.97
C THR A 238 3.42 -9.91 12.02
N GLY A 239 3.60 -9.68 10.72
CA GLY A 239 2.70 -10.20 9.68
C GLY A 239 1.36 -9.46 9.51
N SER A 240 1.19 -8.28 10.13
CA SER A 240 -0.02 -7.47 9.95
C SER A 240 -0.21 -7.08 8.49
N ASN A 241 -1.44 -7.21 7.99
CA ASN A 241 -1.85 -6.70 6.69
C ASN A 241 -2.96 -5.65 6.79
N LYS A 242 -3.30 -5.22 8.02
CA LYS A 242 -4.34 -4.25 8.29
C LYS A 242 -4.13 -2.97 7.49
N GLY A 243 -5.13 -2.59 6.69
CA GLY A 243 -5.08 -1.38 5.87
C GLY A 243 -4.22 -1.47 4.60
N LYS A 244 -3.57 -2.62 4.34
CA LYS A 244 -2.86 -2.89 3.08
C LYS A 244 -3.79 -3.61 2.09
N LEU A 245 -3.49 -3.54 0.80
CA LEU A 245 -4.20 -4.25 -0.26
C LEU A 245 -3.71 -5.70 -0.32
N VAL A 246 -4.65 -6.64 -0.34
CA VAL A 246 -4.39 -8.08 -0.34
C VAL A 246 -5.16 -8.71 -1.51
N PRO A 247 -4.54 -9.54 -2.35
CA PRO A 247 -5.26 -10.28 -3.39
C PRO A 247 -6.21 -11.30 -2.76
N THR A 248 -7.38 -11.47 -3.38
CA THR A 248 -8.33 -12.52 -3.00
C THR A 248 -8.06 -13.79 -3.80
N ASP A 249 -8.62 -14.93 -3.39
CA ASP A 249 -8.52 -16.16 -4.18
C ASP A 249 -9.08 -16.01 -5.59
N ILE A 250 -10.17 -15.26 -5.76
CA ILE A 250 -10.73 -14.96 -7.08
C ILE A 250 -9.74 -14.11 -7.88
N GLY A 251 -9.13 -13.11 -7.24
CA GLY A 251 -8.11 -12.27 -7.87
C GLY A 251 -6.91 -13.06 -8.36
N MET A 252 -6.40 -13.99 -7.55
CA MET A 252 -5.28 -14.85 -7.89
C MET A 252 -5.64 -15.80 -9.04
N ILE A 253 -6.75 -16.53 -8.95
CA ILE A 253 -7.19 -17.47 -10.00
C ILE A 253 -7.41 -16.74 -11.33
N VAL A 254 -8.02 -15.55 -11.31
CA VAL A 254 -8.22 -14.76 -12.54
C VAL A 254 -6.89 -14.27 -13.07
N ASN A 255 -5.99 -13.78 -12.21
CA ASN A 255 -4.66 -13.35 -12.62
C ASN A 255 -3.88 -14.50 -13.27
N ASP A 256 -3.83 -15.66 -12.63
CA ASP A 256 -3.05 -16.82 -13.09
C ASP A 256 -3.60 -17.32 -14.43
N PHE A 257 -4.93 -17.46 -14.56
CA PHE A 257 -5.56 -17.76 -15.83
C PHE A 257 -5.19 -16.75 -16.92
N LEU A 258 -5.22 -15.45 -16.59
CA LEU A 258 -4.89 -14.40 -17.55
C LEU A 258 -3.40 -14.45 -17.93
N VAL A 259 -2.48 -14.64 -16.98
CA VAL A 259 -1.03 -14.74 -17.25
C VAL A 259 -0.72 -15.97 -18.09
N ASP A 260 -1.30 -17.12 -17.79
CA ASP A 260 -1.05 -18.37 -18.51
C ASP A 260 -1.50 -18.31 -19.97
N ASN A 261 -2.58 -17.58 -20.26
CA ASN A 261 -3.23 -17.57 -21.57
C ASN A 261 -3.00 -16.27 -22.37
N PHE A 262 -2.69 -15.16 -21.69
CA PHE A 262 -2.64 -13.82 -22.27
C PHE A 262 -1.40 -13.03 -21.84
N ASN A 263 -0.29 -13.71 -21.49
CA ASN A 263 0.94 -13.08 -20.98
C ASN A 263 1.39 -11.84 -21.78
N ASN A 264 1.38 -11.93 -23.12
CA ASN A 264 1.85 -10.87 -24.00
C ASN A 264 1.13 -9.53 -23.81
N ILE A 265 -0.17 -9.56 -23.48
CA ILE A 265 -0.98 -8.34 -23.30
C ILE A 265 -1.09 -7.88 -21.84
N LEU A 266 -0.63 -8.71 -20.89
CA LEU A 266 -0.60 -8.38 -19.45
C LEU A 266 0.76 -7.91 -18.99
N ASP A 267 1.78 -8.04 -19.83
CA ASP A 267 3.09 -7.49 -19.58
C ASP A 267 3.00 -5.99 -19.27
N TYR A 268 3.77 -5.57 -18.27
CA TYR A 268 3.79 -4.17 -17.83
C TYR A 268 4.30 -3.24 -18.91
N GLY A 269 5.30 -3.67 -19.69
CA GLY A 269 5.85 -2.90 -20.80
C GLY A 269 4.84 -2.75 -21.93
N PHE A 270 4.10 -3.82 -22.26
CA PHE A 270 3.00 -3.75 -23.24
C PHE A 270 1.95 -2.73 -22.81
N THR A 271 1.47 -2.82 -21.57
CA THR A 271 0.43 -1.91 -21.06
C THR A 271 0.91 -0.45 -21.08
N ALA A 272 2.14 -0.19 -20.67
CA ALA A 272 2.73 1.14 -20.72
C ALA A 272 2.89 1.68 -22.15
N GLU A 273 3.19 0.81 -23.12
CA GLU A 273 3.28 1.22 -24.53
C GLU A 273 1.91 1.52 -25.13
N VAL A 274 0.88 0.75 -24.80
CA VAL A 274 -0.51 1.05 -25.20
C VAL A 274 -0.93 2.43 -24.70
N GLU A 275 -0.63 2.75 -23.44
CA GLU A 275 -0.90 4.07 -22.87
C GLU A 275 -0.17 5.20 -23.62
N LYS A 276 1.10 5.01 -24.00
CA LYS A 276 1.84 5.97 -24.83
C LYS A 276 1.25 6.11 -26.24
N ASN A 277 0.76 5.02 -26.82
CA ASN A 277 0.12 5.07 -28.13
C ASN A 277 -1.18 5.88 -28.08
N PHE A 278 -1.95 5.81 -26.99
CA PHE A 278 -3.09 6.71 -26.78
C PHE A 278 -2.68 8.18 -26.70
N ASP A 279 -1.55 8.49 -26.07
CA ASP A 279 -1.01 9.87 -26.06
C ASP A 279 -0.64 10.33 -27.48
N LYS A 280 0.02 9.50 -28.28
CA LYS A 280 0.36 9.80 -29.69
C LYS A 280 -0.88 9.99 -30.57
N ILE A 281 -1.94 9.21 -30.34
CA ILE A 281 -3.23 9.41 -31.02
C ILE A 281 -3.81 10.78 -30.65
N ALA A 282 -3.78 11.14 -29.36
CA ALA A 282 -4.33 12.39 -28.87
C ALA A 282 -3.59 13.62 -29.42
N THR A 283 -2.28 13.53 -29.67
CA THR A 283 -1.49 14.58 -30.32
C THR A 283 -1.60 14.59 -31.86
N GLY A 284 -2.18 13.55 -32.45
CA GLY A 284 -2.29 13.39 -33.91
C GLY A 284 -1.03 12.80 -34.57
N ASP A 285 -0.09 12.29 -33.78
CA ASP A 285 1.16 11.67 -34.25
C ASP A 285 0.95 10.21 -34.74
N GLN A 286 -0.22 9.62 -34.47
CA GLN A 286 -0.53 8.23 -34.85
C GLN A 286 -2.01 8.04 -35.19
N ASP A 287 -2.32 7.23 -36.21
CA ASP A 287 -3.70 6.86 -36.57
C ASP A 287 -4.21 5.76 -35.62
N TRP A 288 -5.37 6.00 -35.02
CA TRP A 288 -5.99 5.06 -34.08
C TRP A 288 -6.45 3.76 -34.76
N THR A 289 -6.82 3.81 -36.05
CA THR A 289 -7.30 2.64 -36.78
C THR A 289 -6.20 1.61 -36.99
N ASP A 290 -4.98 2.07 -37.25
CA ASP A 290 -3.82 1.19 -37.43
C ASP A 290 -3.47 0.46 -36.12
N ILE A 291 -3.47 1.18 -34.98
CA ILE A 291 -3.21 0.59 -33.66
C ILE A 291 -4.26 -0.47 -33.32
N ILE A 292 -5.55 -0.15 -33.48
CA ILE A 292 -6.63 -1.08 -33.16
C ILE A 292 -6.57 -2.32 -34.05
N LYS A 293 -6.30 -2.15 -35.35
CA LYS A 293 -6.19 -3.26 -36.28
C LYS A 293 -5.02 -4.19 -35.92
N GLN A 294 -3.87 -3.62 -35.58
CA GLN A 294 -2.70 -4.39 -35.15
C GLN A 294 -2.99 -5.16 -33.85
N PHE A 295 -3.53 -4.49 -32.84
CA PHE A 295 -3.87 -5.13 -31.57
C PHE A 295 -4.91 -6.24 -31.73
N TYR A 296 -6.03 -5.94 -32.42
CA TYR A 296 -7.17 -6.85 -32.47
C TYR A 296 -6.89 -8.12 -33.26
N SER A 297 -6.04 -8.06 -34.28
CA SER A 297 -5.73 -9.24 -35.11
C SER A 297 -5.08 -10.34 -34.28
N ASP A 298 -4.00 -10.01 -33.56
CA ASP A 298 -3.26 -10.96 -32.72
C ASP A 298 -4.08 -11.35 -31.47
N PHE A 299 -4.78 -10.39 -30.86
CA PHE A 299 -5.61 -10.66 -29.69
C PHE A 299 -6.78 -11.60 -30.01
N HIS A 300 -7.44 -11.42 -31.16
CA HIS A 300 -8.58 -12.23 -31.52
C HIS A 300 -8.21 -13.69 -31.80
N GLU A 301 -7.05 -13.93 -32.43
CA GLU A 301 -6.52 -15.28 -32.65
C GLU A 301 -6.27 -15.98 -31.32
N ASN A 302 -5.59 -15.32 -30.38
CA ASN A 302 -5.34 -15.88 -29.05
C ASN A 302 -6.64 -16.15 -28.27
N VAL A 303 -7.63 -15.25 -28.34
CA VAL A 303 -8.95 -15.48 -27.71
C VAL A 303 -9.63 -16.75 -28.23
N ASN A 304 -9.54 -17.04 -29.53
CA ASN A 304 -10.12 -18.25 -30.11
C ASN A 304 -9.37 -19.51 -29.62
N GLU A 305 -8.04 -19.47 -29.58
CA GLU A 305 -7.22 -20.56 -29.07
C GLU A 305 -7.54 -20.88 -27.60
N VAL A 306 -7.58 -19.87 -26.75
CA VAL A 306 -7.89 -20.01 -25.32
C VAL A 306 -9.31 -20.51 -25.13
N LYS A 307 -10.28 -20.03 -25.91
CA LYS A 307 -11.67 -20.50 -25.81
C LYS A 307 -11.80 -22.00 -26.10
N ASP A 308 -11.04 -22.51 -27.05
CA ASP A 308 -11.14 -23.91 -27.48
C ASP A 308 -10.30 -24.86 -26.60
N ASN A 309 -9.21 -24.36 -26.00
CA ASN A 309 -8.22 -25.20 -25.32
C ASN A 309 -8.07 -24.94 -23.81
N ALA A 310 -8.55 -23.82 -23.26
CA ALA A 310 -8.23 -23.46 -21.89
C ALA A 310 -9.00 -24.28 -20.86
N GLU A 311 -8.25 -24.81 -19.90
CA GLU A 311 -8.83 -25.47 -18.74
C GLU A 311 -9.41 -24.44 -17.76
N ARG A 312 -10.57 -24.78 -17.18
CA ARG A 312 -11.19 -23.94 -16.18
C ARG A 312 -10.39 -23.99 -14.88
N GLN A 313 -9.72 -22.89 -14.55
CA GLN A 313 -9.05 -22.78 -13.25
C GLN A 313 -10.09 -22.67 -12.13
N SER A 314 -10.12 -23.71 -11.28
CA SER A 314 -11.00 -23.81 -10.11
C SER A 314 -10.30 -23.39 -8.81
N GLY A 315 -8.97 -23.19 -8.86
CA GLY A 315 -8.12 -23.06 -7.68
C GLY A 315 -8.20 -24.30 -6.78
N GLU A 316 -8.45 -25.48 -7.34
CA GLU A 316 -8.57 -26.72 -6.57
C GLU A 316 -7.19 -27.17 -6.05
N LYS A 317 -7.12 -27.41 -4.74
CA LYS A 317 -5.92 -27.92 -4.06
C LYS A 317 -6.29 -29.02 -3.07
N ILE A 318 -5.68 -30.18 -3.23
CA ILE A 318 -5.83 -31.30 -2.28
C ILE A 318 -4.89 -31.05 -1.09
N LEU A 319 -5.46 -31.04 0.12
CA LEU A 319 -4.72 -30.79 1.36
C LEU A 319 -4.29 -32.09 2.06
N GLY A 320 -4.97 -33.21 1.80
CA GLY A 320 -4.67 -34.50 2.40
C GLY A 320 -5.94 -35.33 2.63
N SER A 321 -5.98 -36.07 3.72
CA SER A 321 -7.12 -36.90 4.13
C SER A 321 -7.60 -36.54 5.53
N ASP A 322 -8.91 -36.60 5.75
CA ASP A 322 -9.52 -36.40 7.06
C ASP A 322 -9.15 -37.56 8.00
N PRO A 323 -8.58 -37.30 9.19
CA PRO A 323 -8.18 -38.36 10.12
C PRO A 323 -9.34 -39.25 10.62
N ASN A 324 -10.58 -38.76 10.60
CA ASN A 324 -11.73 -39.50 11.13
C ASN A 324 -12.35 -40.43 10.09
N SER A 325 -12.55 -39.93 8.86
CA SER A 325 -13.23 -40.65 7.78
C SER A 325 -12.27 -41.25 6.74
N GLY A 326 -11.01 -40.81 6.71
CA GLY A 326 -10.04 -41.16 5.66
C GLY A 326 -10.29 -40.48 4.30
N ARG A 327 -11.37 -39.70 4.18
CA ARG A 327 -11.81 -39.08 2.93
C ARG A 327 -10.91 -37.91 2.54
N VAL A 328 -10.78 -37.66 1.24
CA VAL A 328 -9.94 -36.58 0.70
C VAL A 328 -10.45 -35.23 1.17
N VAL A 329 -9.55 -34.38 1.66
CA VAL A 329 -9.80 -32.98 1.99
C VAL A 329 -9.19 -32.12 0.90
N LYS A 330 -10.00 -31.23 0.32
CA LYS A 330 -9.56 -30.28 -0.70
C LYS A 330 -10.20 -28.92 -0.51
N VAL A 331 -9.57 -27.89 -1.05
CA VAL A 331 -10.11 -26.53 -1.11
C VAL A 331 -10.25 -26.11 -2.57
N ARG A 332 -11.25 -25.29 -2.87
CA ARG A 332 -11.51 -24.78 -4.23
C ARG A 332 -12.40 -23.55 -4.22
N LEU A 333 -12.50 -22.87 -5.35
CA LEU A 333 -13.48 -21.79 -5.53
C LEU A 333 -14.88 -22.36 -5.81
N GLY A 334 -15.84 -22.07 -4.93
CA GLY A 334 -17.26 -22.35 -5.10
C GLY A 334 -18.05 -21.17 -5.67
N LYS A 335 -19.36 -21.35 -5.89
CA LYS A 335 -20.25 -20.28 -6.39
C LYS A 335 -20.29 -19.03 -5.50
N PHE A 336 -20.09 -19.21 -4.19
CA PHE A 336 -20.20 -18.15 -3.19
C PHE A 336 -18.86 -17.78 -2.56
N GLY A 337 -17.75 -18.21 -3.16
CA GLY A 337 -16.40 -17.97 -2.65
C GLY A 337 -15.63 -19.25 -2.34
N PRO A 338 -14.46 -19.12 -1.71
CA PRO A 338 -13.56 -20.23 -1.37
C PRO A 338 -14.20 -21.18 -0.35
N ILE A 339 -14.11 -22.48 -0.62
CA ILE A 339 -14.67 -23.52 0.24
C ILE A 339 -13.66 -24.67 0.45
N ALA A 340 -13.70 -25.25 1.64
CA ALA A 340 -13.14 -26.55 1.94
C ALA A 340 -14.19 -27.63 1.71
N GLN A 341 -13.75 -28.80 1.26
CA GLN A 341 -14.58 -29.96 0.94
C GLN A 341 -13.93 -31.22 1.50
N ILE A 342 -14.70 -32.06 2.20
CA ILE A 342 -14.31 -33.43 2.55
C ILE A 342 -15.12 -34.42 1.69
N GLY A 343 -14.41 -35.34 1.06
CA GLY A 343 -14.95 -36.37 0.18
C GLY A 343 -15.28 -35.89 -1.24
N THR A 344 -15.62 -36.85 -2.11
CA THR A 344 -15.95 -36.61 -3.52
C THR A 344 -17.42 -36.91 -3.82
N ILE A 345 -17.88 -36.53 -5.02
CA ILE A 345 -19.27 -36.78 -5.46
C ILE A 345 -19.49 -38.27 -5.80
N ASP A 346 -18.41 -38.99 -6.09
CA ASP A 346 -18.44 -40.39 -6.53
C ASP A 346 -18.49 -41.39 -5.35
N GLU A 347 -18.47 -40.89 -4.12
CA GLU A 347 -18.56 -41.69 -2.89
C GLU A 347 -20.04 -41.90 -2.46
N GLU A 348 -20.33 -43.01 -1.77
CA GLU A 348 -21.68 -43.29 -1.23
C GLU A 348 -22.14 -42.20 -0.25
N GLU A 349 -21.22 -41.67 0.57
CA GLU A 349 -21.49 -40.54 1.44
C GLU A 349 -21.33 -39.21 0.70
N LYS A 350 -22.32 -38.33 0.82
CA LYS A 350 -22.24 -36.99 0.20
C LYS A 350 -21.04 -36.20 0.73
N PRO A 351 -20.40 -35.37 -0.13
CA PRO A 351 -19.35 -34.48 0.31
C PRO A 351 -19.91 -33.40 1.24
N ILE A 352 -19.12 -33.04 2.24
CA ILE A 352 -19.43 -31.94 3.17
C ILE A 352 -18.59 -30.73 2.83
N PHE A 353 -19.13 -29.54 3.10
CA PHE A 353 -18.53 -28.26 2.71
C PHE A 353 -18.47 -27.31 3.89
N ALA A 354 -17.39 -26.53 3.95
CA ALA A 354 -17.25 -25.41 4.86
C ALA A 354 -16.64 -24.21 4.13
N SER A 355 -17.15 -23.01 4.38
CA SER A 355 -16.60 -21.78 3.79
C SER A 355 -15.32 -21.36 4.52
N LEU A 356 -14.29 -20.95 3.77
CA LEU A 356 -13.09 -20.35 4.35
C LEU A 356 -13.43 -18.99 4.99
N THR A 357 -12.64 -18.60 5.98
CA THR A 357 -12.72 -17.27 6.59
C THR A 357 -12.09 -16.21 5.69
N LYS A 358 -12.34 -14.92 5.97
CA LYS A 358 -11.84 -13.80 5.13
C LYS A 358 -10.32 -13.64 5.15
N ASP A 359 -9.68 -14.20 6.16
CA ASP A 359 -8.23 -14.18 6.41
C ASP A 359 -7.52 -15.45 5.93
N GLN A 360 -8.27 -16.47 5.49
CA GLN A 360 -7.74 -17.67 4.86
C GLN A 360 -7.72 -17.53 3.34
N GLN A 361 -6.73 -18.17 2.71
CA GLN A 361 -6.58 -18.24 1.26
C GLN A 361 -6.43 -19.71 0.84
N LEU A 362 -6.93 -20.05 -0.35
CA LEU A 362 -6.86 -21.41 -0.92
C LEU A 362 -5.43 -21.93 -1.00
N ASP A 363 -4.46 -21.04 -1.29
CA ASP A 363 -3.09 -21.48 -1.51
C ASP A 363 -2.28 -21.64 -0.21
N THR A 364 -2.62 -20.90 0.86
CA THR A 364 -1.82 -20.92 2.10
C THR A 364 -2.45 -21.73 3.22
N ILE A 365 -3.74 -22.07 3.14
CA ILE A 365 -4.46 -22.78 4.20
C ILE A 365 -3.88 -24.19 4.42
N SER A 366 -3.67 -24.56 5.68
CA SER A 366 -3.22 -25.90 6.06
C SER A 366 -4.36 -26.91 6.14
N LEU A 367 -4.03 -28.21 6.15
CA LEU A 367 -5.02 -29.27 6.37
C LEU A 367 -5.71 -29.10 7.73
N GLU A 368 -4.94 -28.80 8.77
CA GLU A 368 -5.44 -28.60 10.13
C GLU A 368 -6.41 -27.42 10.20
N GLU A 369 -6.06 -26.29 9.59
CA GLU A 369 -6.91 -25.11 9.52
C GLU A 369 -8.21 -25.37 8.75
N ALA A 370 -8.14 -26.13 7.65
CA ALA A 370 -9.32 -26.52 6.89
C ALA A 370 -10.24 -27.45 7.68
N LEU A 371 -9.69 -28.40 8.44
CA LEU A 371 -10.46 -29.32 9.30
C LEU A 371 -11.18 -28.59 10.44
N GLU A 372 -10.61 -27.52 11.00
CA GLU A 372 -11.29 -26.70 12.01
C GLU A 372 -12.60 -26.08 11.49
N LEU A 373 -12.70 -25.78 10.19
CA LEU A 373 -13.90 -25.19 9.59
C LEU A 373 -15.12 -26.12 9.68
N PHE A 374 -14.91 -27.44 9.66
CA PHE A 374 -15.97 -28.45 9.71
C PHE A 374 -16.50 -28.69 11.13
N LYS A 375 -15.91 -28.08 12.16
CA LYS A 375 -16.43 -28.15 13.53
C LYS A 375 -17.62 -27.23 13.77
N PHE A 376 -18.00 -26.41 12.79
CA PHE A 376 -19.08 -25.44 12.87
C PHE A 376 -20.32 -25.87 12.06
N PRO A 377 -21.55 -25.52 12.51
CA PRO A 377 -21.86 -24.79 13.74
C PRO A 377 -21.67 -25.67 14.99
N LYS A 378 -21.03 -25.10 16.03
CA LYS A 378 -20.79 -25.79 17.30
C LYS A 378 -21.84 -25.38 18.32
N GLU A 379 -22.50 -26.34 18.95
CA GLU A 379 -23.35 -26.08 20.10
C GLU A 379 -22.49 -25.69 21.31
N ILE A 380 -22.76 -24.54 21.92
CA ILE A 380 -21.99 -24.03 23.08
C ILE A 380 -22.77 -24.11 24.40
N GLY A 381 -24.03 -24.54 24.36
CA GLY A 381 -24.88 -24.75 25.52
C GLY A 381 -26.32 -24.26 25.28
N SER A 382 -27.10 -24.18 26.35
CA SER A 382 -28.47 -23.64 26.32
C SER A 382 -28.56 -22.33 27.13
N HIS A 383 -29.28 -21.35 26.58
CA HIS A 383 -29.58 -20.09 27.27
C HIS A 383 -31.10 -19.85 27.24
N LYS A 384 -31.72 -19.71 28.41
CA LYS A 384 -33.19 -19.52 28.55
C LYS A 384 -34.04 -20.60 27.87
N GLY A 385 -33.53 -21.84 27.76
CA GLY A 385 -34.23 -22.95 27.12
C GLY A 385 -34.00 -23.07 25.62
N GLU A 386 -33.25 -22.15 25.00
CA GLU A 386 -32.86 -22.21 23.59
C GLU A 386 -31.42 -22.73 23.43
N THR A 387 -31.20 -23.61 22.46
CA THR A 387 -29.86 -24.09 22.08
C THR A 387 -29.08 -22.98 21.40
N VAL A 388 -27.91 -22.64 21.95
CA VAL A 388 -27.03 -21.62 21.40
C VAL A 388 -25.97 -22.30 20.53
N THR A 389 -25.92 -21.90 19.27
CA THR A 389 -24.90 -22.37 18.33
C THR A 389 -23.97 -21.22 17.93
N VAL A 390 -22.68 -21.54 17.86
CA VAL A 390 -21.68 -20.66 17.26
C VAL A 390 -21.45 -21.13 15.85
N ASN A 391 -21.73 -20.26 14.89
CA ASN A 391 -21.32 -20.44 13.51
C ASN A 391 -20.14 -19.50 13.22
N ASN A 392 -19.39 -19.75 12.14
CA ASN A 392 -18.25 -18.91 11.79
C ASN A 392 -18.69 -17.42 11.72
N TRP A 393 -18.22 -16.62 12.68
CA TRP A 393 -18.48 -15.18 12.87
C TRP A 393 -19.90 -14.73 13.28
N LYS A 394 -20.84 -15.62 13.65
CA LYS A 394 -22.15 -15.23 14.18
C LYS A 394 -22.67 -16.17 15.26
N ILE A 395 -23.00 -15.62 16.44
CA ILE A 395 -23.80 -16.30 17.47
C ILE A 395 -25.26 -16.22 17.02
N TRP A 396 -25.91 -17.37 16.87
CA TRP A 396 -27.33 -17.44 16.58
C TRP A 396 -28.05 -18.08 17.75
N THR A 397 -29.09 -17.42 18.25
CA THR A 397 -30.15 -18.04 19.05
C THR A 397 -31.17 -18.61 18.08
N LEU A 398 -31.40 -19.92 18.12
CA LEU A 398 -32.46 -20.58 17.37
C LEU A 398 -33.80 -20.25 18.04
N HIS A 399 -34.67 -19.52 17.33
CA HIS A 399 -36.07 -19.32 17.73
C HIS A 399 -36.95 -20.48 17.27
#